data_AF-A0A7C6ZE05-F1
#
_entry.id   AF-A0A7C6ZE05-F1
#
_cell.length_a   1.000
_cell.length_b   1.000
_cell.length_c   1.000
_cell.angle_alpha   90.00
_cell.angle_beta   90.00
_cell.angle_gamma   90.00
#
_symmetry.space_group_name_H-M   'P 1'
#
loop_
_entity.id
_entity.type
_entity.pdbx_description
1 polymer ?
#
loop_
_entity_poly.entity_id
_entity_poly.type
_entity_poly.pdbx_seq_one_letter_code
_entity_poly.pdbx_strand_id
1 'polypeptide(L)'
;MEQVVKASVMYTGPGKDVLCVFVEPTPDIWIADPVDDDIAVFRVVDEGGRETGEIAGVEILDITTFSGWDSIPKDIPSMWQVEGKSPMPLVDLLRSIQEELRRYMR
;
A
#
# COMPACT_ATOMS: atom_id res chain seq x y z
N MET A 1 21.76 2.93 4.84
CA MET A 1 20.80 3.98 4.43
C MET A 1 19.54 3.23 4.06
N GLU A 2 18.44 3.43 4.78
CA GLU A 2 17.16 2.81 4.40
C GLU A 2 16.72 3.41 3.05
N GLN A 3 16.35 2.55 2.11
CA GLN A 3 15.87 2.99 0.81
C GLN A 3 14.46 3.58 0.98
N VAL A 4 14.28 4.82 0.53
CA VAL A 4 12.97 5.48 0.52
C VAL A 4 12.29 5.18 -0.82
N VAL A 5 11.08 4.63 -0.74
CA VAL A 5 10.21 4.34 -1.89
C VAL A 5 9.26 5.51 -2.09
N LYS A 6 9.27 6.12 -3.29
CA LYS A 6 8.25 7.08 -3.66
C LYS A 6 6.96 6.36 -4.00
N ALA A 7 5.83 6.94 -3.64
CA ALA A 7 4.54 6.31 -3.82
C ALA A 7 3.40 7.30 -4.10
N SER A 8 2.38 6.81 -4.78
CA SER A 8 1.08 7.47 -4.94
C SER A 8 0.02 6.75 -4.13
N VAL A 9 -1.04 7.49 -3.79
CA VAL A 9 -2.19 6.98 -3.04
C VAL A 9 -3.43 7.12 -3.90
N MET A 10 -4.20 6.04 -4.00
CA MET A 10 -5.51 6.02 -4.63
C MET A 10 -6.54 5.53 -3.61
N TYR A 11 -7.57 6.33 -3.36
CA TYR A 11 -8.72 5.92 -2.56
C TYR A 11 -9.96 5.86 -3.44
N THR A 12 -10.65 4.71 -3.45
CA THR A 12 -11.80 4.48 -4.36
C THR A 12 -13.09 5.21 -3.95
N GLY A 13 -13.08 5.87 -2.79
CA GLY A 13 -14.24 6.56 -2.25
C GLY A 13 -15.07 5.69 -1.29
N PRO A 14 -16.01 6.31 -0.55
CA PRO A 14 -16.73 5.69 0.57
C PRO A 14 -17.68 4.55 0.17
N GLY A 15 -18.04 4.43 -1.11
CA GLY A 15 -18.90 3.34 -1.57
C GLY A 15 -18.18 1.98 -1.68
N LYS A 16 -16.85 1.99 -1.71
CA LYS A 16 -16.00 0.79 -1.82
C LYS A 16 -14.97 0.68 -0.69
N ASP A 17 -14.58 1.81 -0.10
CA ASP A 17 -13.63 1.92 1.01
C ASP A 17 -12.29 1.19 0.79
N VAL A 18 -11.79 1.20 -0.45
CA VAL A 18 -10.51 0.59 -0.82
C VAL A 18 -9.42 1.66 -0.94
N LEU A 19 -8.29 1.41 -0.28
CA LEU A 19 -7.06 2.18 -0.42
C LEU A 19 -6.01 1.36 -1.18
N CYS A 20 -5.40 1.95 -2.20
CA CYS A 20 -4.20 1.42 -2.83
C CYS A 20 -3.05 2.42 -2.66
N VAL A 21 -1.86 1.92 -2.32
CA VAL A 21 -0.61 2.69 -2.32
C VAL A 21 0.35 2.03 -3.29
N PHE A 22 0.73 2.74 -4.35
CA PHE A 22 1.59 2.22 -5.42
C PHE A 22 2.96 2.85 -5.38
N VAL A 23 3.99 2.08 -5.71
CA VAL A 23 5.34 2.59 -5.95
C VAL A 23 5.35 3.51 -7.18
N GLU A 24 6.24 4.51 -7.19
CA GLU A 24 6.44 5.43 -8.31
C GLU A 24 7.86 5.35 -8.90
N PRO A 25 8.00 5.12 -10.23
CA PRO A 25 6.93 4.75 -11.15
C PRO A 25 6.38 3.36 -10.82
N THR A 26 5.07 3.16 -11.05
CA THR A 26 4.45 1.85 -10.82
C THR A 26 4.93 0.90 -11.92
N PRO A 27 5.45 -0.30 -11.57
CA PRO A 27 5.85 -1.30 -12.55
C PRO A 27 4.67 -1.73 -13.45
N ASP A 28 4.95 -2.11 -14.70
CA ASP A 28 3.91 -2.47 -15.67
C ASP A 28 3.32 -3.87 -15.45
N ILE A 29 4.12 -4.81 -14.93
CA ILE A 29 3.74 -6.21 -14.77
C ILE A 29 3.84 -6.61 -13.30
N TRP A 30 2.70 -6.81 -12.68
CA TRP A 30 2.57 -7.26 -11.29
C TRP A 30 1.30 -8.08 -11.12
N ILE A 31 1.27 -8.86 -10.04
CA ILE A 31 0.11 -9.64 -9.61
C ILE A 31 -0.31 -9.21 -8.21
N ALA A 32 -1.59 -9.40 -7.89
CA ALA A 32 -2.05 -9.30 -6.51
C ALA A 32 -1.78 -10.61 -5.77
N ASP A 33 -1.10 -10.50 -4.63
CA ASP A 33 -0.84 -11.58 -3.68
C ASP A 33 -1.65 -11.29 -2.41
N PRO A 34 -2.82 -11.93 -2.22
CA PRO A 34 -3.62 -11.78 -1.02
C PRO A 34 -2.85 -12.27 0.21
N VAL A 35 -2.66 -11.40 1.19
CA VAL A 35 -1.97 -11.72 2.45
C VAL A 35 -2.96 -12.13 3.53
N ASP A 36 -4.09 -11.44 3.56
CA ASP A 36 -5.21 -11.64 4.48
C ASP A 36 -6.51 -11.32 3.74
N ASP A 37 -7.66 -11.52 4.38
CA ASP A 37 -8.97 -11.27 3.77
C ASP A 37 -9.14 -9.81 3.29
N ASP A 38 -8.48 -8.87 3.97
CA ASP A 38 -8.59 -7.42 3.72
C ASP A 38 -7.33 -6.80 3.09
N ILE A 39 -6.28 -7.59 2.79
CA ILE A 39 -4.97 -7.07 2.38
C ILE A 39 -4.45 -7.83 1.16
N ALA A 40 -4.03 -7.10 0.14
CA ALA A 40 -3.22 -7.65 -0.94
C ALA A 40 -1.92 -6.85 -1.11
N VAL A 41 -0.83 -7.55 -1.41
CA VAL A 41 0.44 -6.95 -1.83
C VAL A 41 0.57 -7.13 -3.33
N PHE A 42 0.86 -6.06 -4.05
CA PHE A 42 1.13 -6.13 -5.48
C PHE A 42 2.60 -6.46 -5.69
N ARG A 43 2.89 -7.66 -6.19
CA ARG A 43 4.26 -8.15 -6.42
C ARG A 43 4.62 -8.07 -7.89
N VAL A 44 5.80 -7.52 -8.19
CA VAL A 44 6.31 -7.42 -9.55
C VAL A 44 6.68 -8.80 -10.06
N VAL A 45 6.33 -9.07 -11.32
CA VAL A 45 6.67 -10.32 -11.99
C VAL A 45 7.41 -10.04 -13.30
N ASP A 46 8.22 -10.99 -13.75
CA ASP A 46 8.85 -10.96 -15.07
C ASP A 46 7.84 -11.29 -16.20
N GLU A 47 8.29 -11.22 -17.47
CA GLU A 47 7.47 -11.57 -18.64
C GLU A 47 6.96 -13.03 -18.61
N GLY A 48 7.63 -13.89 -17.85
CA GLY A 48 7.25 -15.29 -17.63
C GLY A 48 6.32 -15.50 -16.44
N GLY A 49 5.90 -14.44 -15.74
CA GLY A 49 5.03 -14.49 -14.57
C GLY A 49 5.73 -14.93 -13.28
N ARG A 50 7.06 -14.84 -13.20
CA ARG A 50 7.83 -15.18 -11.99
C ARG A 50 8.07 -13.93 -11.16
N GLU A 51 7.88 -14.04 -9.85
CA GLU A 51 8.15 -12.95 -8.92
C GLU A 51 9.61 -12.50 -8.96
N THR A 52 9.82 -11.18 -9.00
CA THR A 52 11.17 -10.57 -8.98
C THR A 52 11.63 -10.26 -7.55
N GLY A 53 10.72 -10.30 -6.58
CA GLY A 53 10.93 -9.84 -5.21
C GLY A 53 10.69 -8.34 -5.02
N GLU A 54 10.40 -7.59 -6.08
CA GLU A 54 10.01 -6.18 -5.99
C GLU A 54 8.51 -6.02 -5.72
N ILE A 55 8.15 -4.92 -5.07
CA ILE A 55 6.76 -4.58 -4.72
C ILE A 55 6.29 -3.44 -5.62
N ALA A 56 5.11 -3.60 -6.21
CA ALA A 56 4.42 -2.56 -6.98
C ALA A 56 3.48 -1.72 -6.10
N GLY A 57 3.00 -2.26 -4.98
CA GLY A 57 2.09 -1.55 -4.09
C GLY A 57 1.42 -2.45 -3.04
N VAL A 58 0.47 -1.86 -2.32
CA VAL A 58 -0.37 -2.54 -1.32
C VAL A 58 -1.81 -2.04 -1.48
N GLU A 59 -2.77 -2.95 -1.32
CA GLU A 59 -4.20 -2.69 -1.25
C GLU A 59 -4.74 -3.06 0.12
N ILE A 60 -5.62 -2.21 0.66
CA ILE A 60 -6.35 -2.44 1.90
C ILE A 60 -7.84 -2.22 1.62
N LEU A 61 -8.63 -3.25 1.91
CA LEU A 61 -10.08 -3.21 1.91
C LEU A 61 -10.60 -2.62 3.23
N ASP A 62 -11.78 -2.00 3.18
CA ASP A 62 -12.44 -1.38 4.33
C ASP A 62 -11.51 -0.48 5.17
N ILE A 63 -10.65 0.31 4.49
CA ILE A 63 -9.57 1.07 5.12
C ILE A 63 -10.07 1.95 6.27
N THR A 64 -11.30 2.49 6.23
CA THR A 64 -11.81 3.33 7.32
C THR A 64 -12.09 2.56 8.61
N THR A 65 -12.28 1.25 8.55
CA THR A 65 -12.54 0.40 9.72
C THR A 65 -11.44 -0.63 9.98
N PHE A 66 -10.52 -0.79 9.03
CA PHE A 66 -9.40 -1.70 9.08
C PHE A 66 -8.58 -1.58 10.36
N SER A 67 -8.22 -2.73 10.93
CA SER A 67 -7.43 -2.83 12.16
C SER A 67 -6.35 -3.93 12.14
N GLY A 68 -6.26 -4.71 11.07
CA GLY A 68 -5.32 -5.83 10.88
C GLY A 68 -3.89 -5.42 10.55
N TRP A 69 -3.36 -4.38 11.20
CA TRP A 69 -2.03 -3.82 10.89
C TRP A 69 -0.89 -4.83 11.07
N ASP A 70 -1.06 -5.80 11.96
CA ASP A 70 -0.07 -6.84 12.22
C ASP A 70 0.01 -7.90 11.10
N SER A 71 -0.99 -7.96 10.22
CA SER A 71 -1.02 -8.83 9.04
C SER A 71 -0.20 -8.26 7.87
N ILE A 72 0.24 -7.00 7.93
CA ILE A 72 1.06 -6.40 6.86
C ILE A 72 2.44 -7.06 6.85
N PRO A 73 2.89 -7.61 5.70
CA PRO A 73 4.18 -8.30 5.62
C PRO A 73 5.37 -7.39 5.92
N LYS A 74 6.36 -7.96 6.62
CA LYS A 74 7.57 -7.24 7.07
C LYS A 74 8.69 -7.18 6.03
N ASP A 75 8.55 -7.93 4.93
CA ASP A 75 9.46 -7.98 3.79
C ASP A 75 9.25 -6.82 2.80
N ILE A 76 8.23 -5.97 3.01
CA ILE A 76 7.97 -4.78 2.20
C ILE A 76 9.00 -3.68 2.56
N PRO A 77 9.47 -2.87 1.59
CA PRO A 77 10.39 -1.76 1.88
C PRO A 77 9.90 -0.90 3.03
N SER A 78 10.80 -0.60 3.96
CA SER A 78 10.40 -0.01 5.24
C SER A 78 9.84 1.40 5.09
N MET A 79 10.43 2.24 4.23
CA MET A 79 10.17 3.69 4.21
C MET A 79 9.48 4.13 2.91
N TRP A 80 8.29 4.70 3.05
CA TRP A 80 7.45 5.16 1.96
C TRP A 80 7.24 6.66 2.04
N GLN A 81 7.28 7.33 0.89
CA GLN A 81 7.05 8.75 0.74
C GLN A 81 5.96 9.00 -0.29
N VAL A 82 4.85 9.58 0.15
CA VAL A 82 3.79 10.09 -0.73
C VAL A 82 3.87 11.60 -0.83
N GLU A 83 3.34 12.17 -1.91
CA GLU A 83 3.34 13.61 -2.12
C GLU A 83 2.74 14.36 -0.92
N GLY A 84 3.43 15.41 -0.46
CA GLY A 84 2.99 16.22 0.69
C GLY A 84 3.28 15.63 2.07
N LYS A 85 3.86 14.42 2.18
CA LYS A 85 4.26 13.82 3.47
C LYS A 85 5.78 13.55 3.53
N SER A 86 6.32 13.58 4.74
CA SER A 86 7.69 13.09 4.98
C SER A 86 7.75 11.56 4.82
N PRO A 87 8.90 10.99 4.42
CA PRO A 87 9.08 9.54 4.41
C PRO A 87 8.80 8.95 5.79
N MET A 88 8.03 7.87 5.84
CA MET A 88 7.68 7.18 7.09
C MET A 88 7.51 5.67 6.87
N PRO A 89 7.50 4.86 7.95
CA PRO A 89 7.21 3.44 7.84
C PRO A 89 5.86 3.20 7.16
N LEU A 90 5.76 2.15 6.31
CA LEU A 90 4.52 1.88 5.56
C LEU A 90 3.28 1.81 6.45
N VAL A 91 3.35 1.09 7.57
CA VAL A 91 2.22 0.97 8.51
C VAL A 91 1.82 2.33 9.09
N ASP A 92 2.80 3.18 9.41
CA ASP A 92 2.55 4.52 9.94
C ASP A 92 1.94 5.43 8.87
N LEU A 93 2.39 5.31 7.61
CA LEU A 93 1.80 5.99 6.46
C LEU A 93 0.33 5.61 6.28
N LEU A 94 0.03 4.31 6.26
CA LEU A 94 -1.33 3.81 6.07
C LEU A 94 -2.26 4.23 7.21
N ARG A 95 -1.78 4.20 8.46
CA ARG A 95 -2.53 4.72 9.62
C ARG A 95 -2.78 6.22 9.52
N SER A 96 -1.79 7.00 9.11
CA SER A 96 -1.96 8.44 8.87
C SER A 96 -3.03 8.71 7.82
N ILE A 97 -3.03 7.96 6.71
CA ILE A 97 -4.04 8.08 5.66
C ILE A 97 -5.43 7.66 6.17
N GLN A 98 -5.54 6.54 6.91
CA GLN A 98 -6.80 6.11 7.54
C GLN A 98 -7.38 7.21 8.43
N GLU A 99 -6.56 7.85 9.27
CA GLU A 99 -7.02 8.94 10.14
C GLU A 99 -7.54 10.14 9.36
N GLU A 100 -6.86 10.52 8.28
CA GLU A 100 -7.30 11.60 7.39
C GLU A 100 -8.63 11.26 6.73
N LEU A 101 -8.74 10.06 6.16
CA LEU A 101 -9.97 9.54 5.55
C LEU A 101 -11.14 9.56 6.55
N ARG A 102 -10.94 9.06 7.77
CA ARG A 102 -11.95 9.11 8.85
C ARG A 102 -12.39 10.52 9.21
N ARG A 103 -11.52 11.52 9.11
CA ARG A 103 -11.86 12.93 9.38
C ARG A 103 -12.68 13.53 8.23
N TYR A 104 -12.35 13.21 6.98
CA TYR A 104 -13.10 13.69 5.81
C TYR A 104 -14.50 13.07 5.70
N MET A 105 -14.72 11.88 6.25
CA MET A 105 -16.00 11.17 6.19
C MET A 105 -16.93 11.44 7.38
N ARG A 106 -16.52 12.29 8.33
CA ARG A 106 -17.36 12.80 9.42
C ARG A 106 -18.04 14.11 9.02
#